data_AF-A0A379VVC1-F1
#
_entry.id   AF-A0A379VVC1-F1
#
_cell.length_a   1.000
_cell.length_b   1.000
_cell.length_c   1.000
_cell.angle_alpha   90.00
_cell.angle_beta   90.00
_cell.angle_gamma   90.00
#
_symmetry.space_group_name_H-M   'P 1'
#
loop_
_entity.id
_entity.type
_entity.pdbx_description
1 polymer ?
#
loop_
_entity_poly.entity_id
_entity_poly.type
_entity_poly.pdbx_seq_one_letter_code
_entity_poly.pdbx_strand_id
1 'polypeptide(L)'
;MIVTWLPSYLQTERGFDGGAIGLASALVAVVGVPGALFFSHLSDKFRNSKVKVILGLEIVAAAMLAFTVLSPNTTMLMVSLTLYGLLGKMAVDPILISFVSEQASAKSLGRAFSLFNFFGMSSAVVAPTLTGFISDVTGSKEISFVISAC
;
A
#
# COMPACT_ATOMS: atom_id res chain seq x y z
N MET A 1 3.14 -0.44 5.55
CA MET A 1 4.25 -1.34 5.17
C MET A 1 5.22 -0.70 4.19
N ILE A 2 4.81 0.07 3.16
CA ILE A 2 5.80 0.65 2.23
C ILE A 2 6.89 1.51 2.88
N VAL A 3 6.52 2.32 3.87
CA VAL A 3 7.45 3.20 4.61
C VAL A 3 8.53 2.45 5.39
N THR A 4 8.35 1.17 5.72
CA THR A 4 9.36 0.41 6.48
C THR A 4 10.45 -0.15 5.59
N TRP A 5 10.20 -0.32 4.29
CA TRP A 5 11.15 -0.95 3.38
C TRP A 5 11.62 -0.07 2.23
N LEU A 6 10.80 0.88 1.79
CA LEU A 6 11.15 1.78 0.70
C LEU A 6 12.48 2.51 0.95
N PRO A 7 12.77 3.01 2.17
CA PRO A 7 14.06 3.63 2.44
C PRO A 7 15.24 2.67 2.27
N SER A 8 15.11 1.44 2.76
CA SER A 8 16.14 0.42 2.62
C SER A 8 16.35 0.02 1.17
N TYR A 9 15.28 -0.16 0.39
CA TYR A 9 15.37 -0.52 -1.03
C TYR A 9 16.06 0.59 -1.85
N LEU A 10 15.68 1.85 -1.63
CA LEU A 10 16.31 2.99 -2.30
C LEU A 10 17.80 3.11 -1.94
N GLN A 11 18.16 2.81 -0.69
CA GLN A 11 19.55 2.84 -0.25
C GLN A 11 20.39 1.69 -0.80
N THR A 12 19.92 0.45 -0.62
CA THR A 12 20.72 -0.76 -0.86
C THR A 12 20.75 -1.15 -2.33
N GLU A 13 19.61 -1.10 -3.03
CA GLU A 13 19.50 -1.58 -4.42
C GLU A 13 19.64 -0.45 -5.45
N ARG A 14 19.29 0.79 -5.06
CA ARG A 14 19.32 1.95 -5.97
C ARG A 14 20.42 2.95 -5.66
N GLY A 15 21.15 2.77 -4.55
CA GLY A 15 22.30 3.60 -4.17
C GLY A 15 21.96 5.06 -3.88
N PHE A 16 20.73 5.36 -3.46
CA PHE A 16 20.32 6.74 -3.14
C PHE A 16 21.01 7.21 -1.85
N ASP A 17 21.38 8.49 -1.82
CA ASP A 17 21.82 9.17 -0.61
C ASP A 17 20.64 9.47 0.34
N GLY A 18 20.93 9.59 1.64
CA GLY A 18 19.92 9.73 2.70
C GLY A 18 18.93 10.88 2.47
N GLY A 19 19.39 12.00 1.93
CA GLY A 19 18.52 13.14 1.60
C GLY A 19 17.52 12.82 0.49
N ALA A 20 17.95 12.10 -0.55
CA ALA A 20 17.08 11.72 -1.67
C ALA A 20 16.05 10.66 -1.26
N ILE A 21 16.41 9.75 -0.36
CA ILE A 21 15.50 8.75 0.22
C ILE A 21 14.37 9.41 1.01
N GLY A 22 14.71 10.40 1.83
CA GLY A 22 13.74 11.17 2.60
C GLY A 22 12.75 11.92 1.70
N LEU A 23 13.27 12.59 0.66
CA LEU A 23 12.45 13.30 -0.33
C LEU A 23 11.53 12.35 -1.11
N ALA A 24 12.01 11.19 -1.55
CA ALA A 24 11.19 10.21 -2.25
C ALA A 24 10.06 9.68 -1.36
N SER A 25 10.37 9.35 -0.11
CA SER A 25 9.37 8.87 0.86
C SER A 25 8.32 9.94 1.17
N ALA A 26 8.75 11.20 1.31
CA ALA A 26 7.85 12.33 1.54
C ALA A 26 6.96 12.59 0.32
N LEU A 27 7.48 12.50 -0.91
CA LEU A 27 6.72 12.68 -2.13
C LEU A 27 5.56 11.67 -2.21
N VAL A 28 5.83 10.39 -1.94
CA VAL A 28 4.80 9.34 -1.92
C VAL A 28 3.70 9.66 -0.91
N ALA A 29 4.07 10.12 0.29
CA ALA A 29 3.10 10.49 1.32
C ALA A 29 2.27 11.72 0.92
N VAL A 30 2.91 12.77 0.39
CA VAL A 30 2.24 14.02 -0.03
C VAL A 30 1.27 13.77 -1.18
N VAL A 31 1.64 12.93 -2.15
CA VAL A 31 0.79 12.60 -3.31
C VAL A 31 -0.31 11.60 -2.94
N GLY A 32 -0.10 10.78 -1.91
CA GLY A 32 -1.12 9.85 -1.42
C GLY A 32 -2.35 10.54 -0.83
N VAL A 33 -2.18 11.70 -0.19
CA VAL A 33 -3.31 12.48 0.39
C VAL A 33 -4.35 12.90 -0.67
N PRO A 34 -3.99 13.60 -1.76
CA PRO A 34 -4.97 13.97 -2.79
C PRO A 34 -5.53 12.75 -3.51
N GLY A 35 -4.75 11.69 -3.72
CA GLY A 35 -5.24 10.42 -4.25
C GLY A 35 -6.34 9.83 -3.37
N ALA A 36 -6.11 9.81 -2.05
CA ALA A 36 -7.07 9.30 -1.10
C ALA A 36 -8.39 10.07 -1.10
N LEU A 37 -8.34 11.39 -1.12
CA LEU A 37 -9.53 12.23 -1.19
C LEU A 37 -10.31 12.00 -2.49
N PHE A 38 -9.60 11.94 -3.63
CA PHE A 38 -10.21 11.74 -4.94
C PHE A 38 -10.90 10.38 -5.06
N PHE A 39 -10.19 9.29 -4.75
CA PHE A 39 -10.73 7.93 -4.89
C PHE A 39 -11.77 7.60 -3.82
N SER A 40 -11.65 8.15 -2.61
CA SER A 40 -12.71 8.05 -1.60
C SER A 40 -14.00 8.67 -2.11
N HIS A 41 -13.95 9.90 -2.65
CA HIS A 41 -15.11 10.58 -3.19
C HIS A 41 -15.68 9.84 -4.42
N LEU A 42 -14.82 9.34 -5.30
CA LEU A 42 -15.23 8.53 -6.44
C LEU A 42 -15.95 7.25 -5.99
N SER A 43 -15.46 6.57 -4.96
CA SER A 43 -16.07 5.34 -4.44
C SER A 43 -17.47 5.57 -3.88
N ASP A 44 -17.74 6.75 -3.30
CA ASP A 44 -19.05 7.11 -2.77
C ASP A 44 -20.08 7.27 -3.89
N LYS A 45 -19.65 7.72 -5.08
CA LYS A 45 -20.50 7.74 -6.29
C LYS A 45 -20.85 6.32 -6.77
N PHE A 46 -19.97 5.35 -6.53
CA PHE A 46 -20.15 3.94 -6.86
C PHE A 46 -20.50 3.10 -5.63
N ARG A 47 -21.45 3.57 -4.80
CA ARG A 47 -21.83 2.96 -3.51
C ARG A 47 -22.08 1.45 -3.58
N ASN A 48 -22.75 0.96 -4.62
CA ASN A 48 -23.06 -0.47 -4.83
C ASN A 48 -21.87 -1.30 -5.34
N SER A 49 -20.72 -0.68 -5.61
CA SER A 49 -19.52 -1.33 -6.17
C SER A 49 -18.23 -0.88 -5.48
N LYS A 50 -18.31 -0.37 -4.25
CA LYS A 50 -17.14 0.01 -3.42
C LYS A 50 -16.11 -1.13 -3.32
N VAL A 51 -16.56 -2.38 -3.17
CA VAL A 51 -15.69 -3.57 -3.16
C VAL A 51 -14.90 -3.71 -4.48
N LYS A 52 -15.55 -3.46 -5.63
CA LYS A 52 -14.86 -3.52 -6.94
C LYS A 52 -13.85 -2.38 -7.09
N VAL A 53 -14.16 -1.20 -6.57
CA VAL A 53 -13.23 -0.05 -6.55
C VAL A 53 -12.01 -0.37 -5.68
N ILE A 54 -12.22 -0.92 -4.48
CA ILE A 54 -11.14 -1.38 -3.59
C ILE A 54 -10.26 -2.42 -4.30
N LEU A 55 -10.85 -3.48 -4.86
CA LEU A 55 -10.10 -4.52 -5.55
C LEU A 55 -9.33 -3.97 -6.76
N GLY A 56 -9.93 -3.05 -7.53
CA GLY A 56 -9.26 -2.40 -8.65
C GLY A 56 -8.06 -1.58 -8.20
N LEU A 57 -8.19 -0.81 -7.12
CA LEU A 57 -7.10 -0.03 -6.55
C LEU A 57 -5.98 -0.92 -6.03
N GLU A 58 -6.30 -2.01 -5.33
CA GLU A 58 -5.31 -2.98 -4.84
C GLU A 58 -4.54 -3.64 -5.99
N ILE A 59 -5.22 -4.05 -7.07
CA ILE A 59 -4.57 -4.63 -8.25
C ILE A 59 -3.62 -3.62 -8.90
N VAL A 60 -4.05 -2.36 -9.04
CA VAL A 60 -3.22 -1.30 -9.63
C VAL A 60 -2.04 -0.99 -8.71
N ALA A 61 -2.24 -0.96 -7.40
CA ALA A 61 -1.19 -0.76 -6.42
C ALA A 61 -0.14 -1.87 -6.48
N ALA A 62 -0.56 -3.13 -6.53
CA ALA A 62 0.32 -4.28 -6.70
C ALA A 62 1.10 -4.22 -8.03
N ALA A 63 0.44 -3.82 -9.11
CA ALA A 63 1.12 -3.63 -10.41
C ALA A 63 2.17 -2.51 -10.34
N MET A 64 1.86 -1.36 -9.72
CA MET A 64 2.81 -0.26 -9.58
C MET A 64 4.01 -0.64 -8.70
N LEU A 65 3.81 -1.46 -7.67
CA LEU A 65 4.90 -2.04 -6.88
C LEU A 65 5.81 -2.92 -7.72
N ALA A 66 5.23 -3.83 -8.51
CA ALA A 66 6.00 -4.68 -9.41
C ALA A 66 6.81 -3.84 -10.41
N PHE A 67 6.22 -2.78 -10.98
CA PHE A 67 6.95 -1.84 -11.84
C PHE A 67 8.07 -1.09 -11.13
N THR A 68 7.93 -0.83 -9.83
CA THR A 68 8.98 -0.17 -9.03
C THR A 68 10.22 -1.05 -8.92
N VAL A 69 10.04 -2.37 -8.82
CA VAL A 69 11.14 -3.35 -8.83
C VAL A 69 11.76 -3.45 -10.22
N LEU A 70 10.92 -3.56 -11.26
CA LEU A 70 11.37 -3.73 -12.66
C LEU A 70 11.89 -2.44 -13.32
N SER A 71 11.86 -1.30 -12.64
CA SER A 71 12.20 0.00 -13.22
C SER A 71 13.69 0.10 -13.61
N PRO A 72 14.04 0.34 -14.89
CA PRO A 72 15.44 0.35 -15.35
C PRO A 72 16.19 1.63 -14.99
N ASN A 73 15.48 2.72 -14.63
CA ASN A 73 16.09 4.00 -14.28
C ASN A 73 15.38 4.66 -13.09
N THR A 74 16.06 5.64 -12.49
CA THR A 74 15.56 6.41 -11.33
C THR A 74 14.25 7.13 -11.64
N THR A 75 14.09 7.67 -12.85
CA THR A 75 12.88 8.40 -13.24
C THR A 75 11.64 7.50 -13.26
N MET A 76 11.72 6.32 -13.88
CA MET A 76 10.60 5.36 -13.89
C MET A 76 10.28 4.87 -12.48
N LEU A 77 11.30 4.61 -11.66
CA LEU A 77 11.10 4.24 -10.26
C LEU A 77 10.33 5.31 -9.49
N MET A 78 10.71 6.59 -9.65
CA MET A 78 10.03 7.70 -8.96
C MET A 78 8.60 7.89 -9.45
N VAL A 79 8.35 7.69 -10.74
CA VAL A 79 6.99 7.72 -11.31
C VAL A 79 6.15 6.57 -10.77
N SER A 80 6.67 5.34 -10.75
CA SER A 80 5.97 4.17 -10.21
C SER A 80 5.66 4.33 -8.71
N LEU A 81 6.59 4.86 -7.92
CA LEU A 81 6.36 5.16 -6.51
C LEU A 81 5.32 6.24 -6.29
N THR A 82 5.33 7.28 -7.12
CA THR A 82 4.34 8.37 -7.05
C THR A 82 2.95 7.86 -7.40
N LEU A 83 2.82 7.05 -8.46
CA LEU A 83 1.57 6.41 -8.84
C LEU A 83 1.10 5.42 -7.77
N TYR A 84 2.00 4.65 -7.18
CA TYR A 84 1.69 3.79 -6.05
C TYR A 84 1.20 4.61 -4.84
N GLY A 85 1.83 5.75 -4.52
CA GLY A 85 1.36 6.64 -3.46
C GLY A 85 -0.07 7.13 -3.72
N LEU A 86 -0.35 7.56 -4.94
CA LEU A 86 -1.64 8.08 -5.38
C LEU A 86 -2.75 7.02 -5.36
N LEU A 87 -2.44 5.80 -5.79
CA LEU A 87 -3.42 4.73 -6.08
C LEU A 87 -3.43 3.62 -5.03
N GLY A 88 -2.42 3.57 -4.17
CA GLY A 88 -2.19 2.49 -3.22
C GLY A 88 -2.94 2.67 -1.91
N LYS A 89 -2.35 2.15 -0.84
CA LYS A 89 -2.99 1.98 0.47
C LYS A 89 -3.72 3.22 1.00
N MET A 90 -3.16 4.41 0.79
CA MET A 90 -3.77 5.66 1.30
C MET A 90 -5.16 5.91 0.70
N ALA A 91 -5.43 5.46 -0.52
CA ALA A 91 -6.74 5.59 -1.16
C ALA A 91 -7.74 4.53 -0.68
N VAL A 92 -7.26 3.35 -0.31
CA VAL A 92 -8.10 2.21 0.05
C VAL A 92 -8.64 2.31 1.48
N ASP A 93 -7.82 2.78 2.42
CA ASP A 93 -8.17 2.89 3.85
C ASP A 93 -9.48 3.68 4.12
N PRO A 94 -9.69 4.91 3.59
CA PRO A 94 -10.94 5.64 3.82
C PRO A 94 -12.15 4.97 3.17
N ILE A 95 -11.99 4.33 2.01
CA ILE A 95 -13.08 3.59 1.34
C ILE A 95 -13.50 2.39 2.19
N LEU A 96 -12.54 1.65 2.75
CA LEU A 96 -12.80 0.52 3.66
C LEU A 96 -13.54 0.97 4.93
N ILE A 97 -13.09 2.05 5.57
CA ILE A 97 -13.75 2.61 6.76
C ILE A 97 -15.20 3.00 6.43
N SER A 98 -15.39 3.71 5.30
CA SER A 98 -16.72 4.08 4.80
C SER A 98 -17.59 2.85 4.57
N PHE A 99 -17.09 1.84 3.86
CA PHE A 99 -17.80 0.59 3.58
C PHE A 99 -18.21 -0.18 4.83
N VAL A 100 -17.29 -0.36 5.79
CA VAL A 100 -17.58 -1.05 7.07
C VAL A 100 -18.63 -0.29 7.87
N SER A 101 -18.53 1.05 7.89
CA SER A 101 -19.48 1.90 8.61
C SER A 101 -20.89 1.88 8.01
N GLU A 102 -21.01 1.77 6.68
CA GLU A 102 -22.29 1.67 5.99
C GLU A 102 -23.01 0.34 6.22
N GLN A 103 -22.25 -0.72 6.51
CA GLN A 103 -22.79 -2.07 6.75
C GLN A 103 -23.07 -2.34 8.23
N ALA A 104 -22.39 -1.65 9.14
CA ALA A 104 -22.56 -1.84 10.57
C ALA A 104 -23.68 -0.96 11.15
N SER A 105 -24.52 -1.54 12.01
CA SER A 105 -25.46 -0.76 12.82
C SER A 105 -24.72 0.08 13.88
N ALA A 106 -25.31 1.18 14.35
CA ALA A 106 -24.71 2.04 15.38
C ALA A 106 -24.30 1.28 16.67
N LYS A 107 -25.04 0.21 17.04
CA LYS A 107 -24.71 -0.65 18.18
C LYS A 107 -23.56 -1.64 17.90
N SER A 108 -23.34 -2.01 16.64
CA SER A 108 -22.32 -2.99 16.25
C SER A 108 -21.08 -2.34 15.62
N LEU A 109 -21.07 -1.03 15.39
CA LEU A 109 -19.97 -0.30 14.76
C LEU A 109 -18.64 -0.50 15.48
N GLY A 110 -18.64 -0.42 16.81
CA GLY A 110 -17.44 -0.68 17.62
C GLY A 110 -16.91 -2.11 17.47
N ARG A 111 -17.80 -3.10 17.37
CA ARG A 111 -17.42 -4.51 17.14
C ARG A 111 -16.88 -4.72 15.72
N ALA A 112 -17.52 -4.11 14.72
CA ALA A 112 -17.08 -4.18 13.32
C ALA A 112 -15.67 -3.59 13.16
N PHE A 113 -15.40 -2.41 13.74
CA PHE A 113 -14.06 -1.83 13.72
C PHE A 113 -13.05 -2.59 14.55
N SER A 114 -13.46 -3.21 15.66
CA SER A 114 -12.57 -4.06 16.45
C SER A 114 -12.13 -5.28 15.65
N LEU A 115 -13.06 -5.94 14.94
CA LEU A 115 -12.75 -7.09 14.08
C LEU A 115 -11.90 -6.67 12.87
N PHE A 116 -12.24 -5.54 12.25
CA PHE A 116 -11.45 -4.94 11.17
C PHE A 116 -10.00 -4.67 11.59
N ASN A 117 -9.80 -4.02 12.74
CA ASN A 117 -8.45 -3.77 13.28
C ASN A 117 -7.74 -5.05 13.70
N PHE A 118 -8.46 -6.04 14.26
CA PHE A 118 -7.86 -7.31 14.66
C PHE A 118 -7.23 -8.02 13.45
N PHE A 119 -7.97 -8.18 12.35
CA PHE A 119 -7.42 -8.80 11.13
C PHE A 119 -6.38 -7.91 10.46
N GLY A 120 -6.61 -6.59 10.40
CA GLY A 120 -5.67 -5.62 9.86
C GLY A 120 -4.31 -5.65 10.58
N MET A 121 -4.31 -5.68 11.91
CA MET A 121 -3.07 -5.72 12.71
C MET A 121 -2.46 -7.13 12.78
N SER A 122 -3.24 -8.19 12.71
CA SER A 122 -2.72 -9.56 12.61
C SER A 122 -1.83 -9.74 11.37
N SER A 123 -2.18 -9.06 10.27
CA SER A 123 -1.32 -9.04 9.07
C SER A 123 0.08 -8.47 9.34
N ALA A 124 0.22 -7.55 10.30
CA ALA A 124 1.52 -6.97 10.65
C ALA A 124 2.46 -7.94 11.38
N VAL A 125 1.92 -9.01 11.96
CA VAL A 125 2.71 -10.10 12.56
C VAL A 125 3.05 -11.16 11.52
N VAL A 126 2.07 -11.54 10.70
CA VAL A 126 2.22 -12.61 9.71
C VAL A 126 3.10 -12.18 8.54
N ALA A 127 2.90 -10.96 8.00
CA ALA A 127 3.59 -10.51 6.80
C ALA A 127 5.12 -10.52 6.96
N PRO A 128 5.74 -9.89 7.99
CA PRO A 128 7.21 -9.92 8.12
C PRO A 128 7.78 -11.33 8.30
N THR A 129 7.05 -12.19 9.02
CA THR A 129 7.45 -13.60 9.23
C THR A 129 7.48 -14.37 7.91
N LEU A 130 6.47 -14.15 7.08
CA LEU A 130 6.39 -14.77 5.75
C LEU A 130 7.44 -14.18 4.79
N THR A 131 7.67 -12.85 4.82
CA THR A 131 8.74 -12.20 4.05
C THR A 131 10.12 -12.71 4.44
N GLY A 132 10.37 -12.89 5.74
CA GLY A 132 11.64 -13.40 6.24
C GLY A 132 11.89 -14.81 5.73
N PHE A 133 10.92 -15.71 5.91
CA PHE A 133 11.02 -17.10 5.47
C PHE A 133 11.24 -17.22 3.96
N ILE A 134 10.52 -16.46 3.13
CA ILE A 134 10.71 -16.49 1.68
C ILE A 134 12.08 -15.92 1.29
N SER A 135 12.57 -14.88 1.98
CA SER A 135 13.91 -14.31 1.71
C SER A 135 15.03 -15.31 2.01
N ASP A 136 14.88 -16.09 3.08
CA ASP A 136 15.85 -17.10 3.48
C ASP A 136 15.92 -18.26 2.48
N VAL A 137 14.78 -18.61 1.86
CA VAL A 137 14.70 -19.71 0.88
C VAL A 137 15.15 -19.30 -0.52
N THR A 138 14.83 -18.08 -0.98
CA THR A 138 15.15 -17.65 -2.35
C THR A 138 16.54 -17.03 -2.49
N GLY A 139 17.19 -16.63 -1.38
CA GLY A 139 18.49 -15.97 -1.39
C GLY A 139 18.50 -14.56 -2.00
N SER A 140 17.34 -14.07 -2.46
CA SER A 140 17.16 -12.73 -3.03
C SER A 140 15.98 -12.03 -2.33
N LYS A 141 16.28 -10.88 -1.73
CA LYS A 141 15.31 -10.05 -1.01
C LYS A 141 14.21 -9.50 -1.95
N GLU A 142 14.47 -9.39 -3.25
CA GLU A 142 13.58 -8.76 -4.23
C GLU A 142 12.29 -9.56 -4.49
N ILE A 143 12.37 -10.90 -4.59
CA ILE A 143 11.20 -11.74 -4.87
C ILE A 143 10.29 -11.86 -3.65
N SER A 144 10.89 -11.91 -2.46
CA SER A 144 10.16 -11.91 -1.20
C SER A 144 9.38 -10.60 -0.98
N PHE A 145 9.91 -9.51 -1.54
CA PHE A 145 9.34 -8.18 -1.48
C PHE A 145 8.03 -8.03 -2.25
N VAL A 146 7.96 -8.58 -3.47
CA VAL A 146 6.76 -8.50 -4.31
C VAL A 146 5.62 -9.34 -3.73
N ILE A 147 5.93 -10.49 -3.12
CA ILE A 147 4.93 -11.39 -2.56
C ILE A 147 4.35 -10.85 -1.24
N SER A 148 5.15 -10.13 -0.45
CA SER A 148 4.69 -9.57 0.83
C SER A 148 3.99 -8.22 0.70
N ALA A 149 4.02 -7.63 -0.50
CA ALA A 149 3.30 -6.40 -0.81
C ALA A 149 1.87 -6.67 -1.34
N CYS A 150 1.56 -7.93 -1.65
CA CYS A 150 0.20 -8.46 -1.83
C CYS A 150 -0.40 -8.87 -0.48
#